data_AF-A0A6C1BWX7-F1
#
_entry.id   AF-A0A6C1BWX7-F1
#
_cell.length_a   1.000
_cell.length_b   1.000
_cell.length_c   1.000
_cell.angle_alpha   90.00
_cell.angle_beta   90.00
_cell.angle_gamma   90.00
#
_symmetry.space_group_name_H-M   'P 1'
#
loop_
_entity.id
_entity.type
_entity.pdbx_description
1 polymer ?
#
loop_
_entity_poly.entity_id
_entity_poly.type
_entity_poly.pdbx_seq_one_letter_code
_entity_poly.pdbx_strand_id
1 'polypeptide(L)'
;MHIAYWILAGLLAAFYLYAGTLKTTRSRDQLRPMMAWVDRTPLPALRALGAVEVLGAAGLILPPLTGIAPWLATAAALGFVLLQAGAIAVHLTGGDRRIALNAGLIVTAAVTVWLATRL
;
A
#
# COMPACT_ATOMS: atom_id res chain seq x y z
N MET A 1 -12.10 -0.97 -19.35
CA MET A 1 -11.34 -0.25 -18.30
C MET A 1 -11.77 -0.65 -16.90
N HIS A 2 -13.08 -0.76 -16.61
CA HIS A 2 -13.56 -1.27 -15.31
C HIS A 2 -12.97 -2.62 -14.88
N ILE A 3 -12.95 -3.64 -15.75
CA ILE A 3 -12.40 -4.95 -15.39
C ILE A 3 -10.91 -4.85 -15.00
N ALA A 4 -10.12 -4.11 -15.79
CA ALA A 4 -8.70 -3.90 -15.50
C ALA A 4 -8.50 -3.17 -14.15
N TYR A 5 -9.33 -2.16 -13.86
CA TYR A 5 -9.32 -1.49 -12.57
C TYR A 5 -9.57 -2.48 -11.43
N TRP A 6 -10.66 -3.24 -11.49
CA TRP A 6 -11.03 -4.16 -10.42
C TRP A 6 -10.00 -5.26 -10.17
N ILE A 7 -9.31 -5.72 -11.22
CA ILE A 7 -8.20 -6.67 -11.08
C ILE A 7 -7.04 -6.02 -10.33
N LEU A 8 -6.54 -4.87 -10.79
CA LEU A 8 -5.36 -4.24 -10.19
C LEU A 8 -5.66 -3.67 -8.79
N ALA A 9 -6.78 -2.97 -8.63
CA ALA A 9 -7.25 -2.43 -7.36
C ALA A 9 -7.54 -3.56 -6.35
N GLY A 10 -8.16 -4.66 -6.79
CA GLY A 10 -8.40 -5.83 -5.95
C GLY A 10 -7.11 -6.48 -5.45
N LEU A 11 -6.12 -6.66 -6.33
CA LEU A 11 -4.81 -7.21 -5.96
C LEU A 11 -4.04 -6.28 -5.00
N LEU A 12 -4.02 -4.98 -5.28
CA LEU A 12 -3.41 -3.98 -4.39
C LEU A 12 -4.11 -3.96 -3.04
N ALA A 13 -5.44 -3.93 -3.02
CA ALA A 13 -6.22 -3.91 -1.80
C ALA A 13 -5.96 -5.17 -0.96
N ALA A 14 -5.93 -6.36 -1.58
CA ALA A 14 -5.61 -7.59 -0.87
C ALA A 14 -4.19 -7.56 -0.26
N PHE A 15 -3.19 -7.11 -1.02
CA PHE A 15 -1.82 -7.00 -0.56
C PHE A 15 -1.68 -6.02 0.63
N TYR A 16 -2.22 -4.80 0.50
CA TYR A 16 -2.11 -3.78 1.54
C TYR A 16 -3.02 -4.01 2.73
N LEU A 17 -4.16 -4.66 2.55
CA LEU A 17 -4.98 -5.12 3.67
C LEU A 17 -4.19 -6.15 4.49
N TYR A 18 -3.59 -7.14 3.84
CA TYR A 18 -2.73 -8.11 4.52
C TYR A 18 -1.55 -7.42 5.23
N ALA A 19 -0.75 -6.64 4.50
CA ALA A 19 0.44 -5.99 5.04
C ALA A 19 0.11 -5.00 6.17
N GLY A 20 -0.93 -4.17 5.99
CA GLY A 20 -1.38 -3.20 6.98
C GLY A 20 -1.95 -3.86 8.23
N THR A 21 -2.73 -4.93 8.08
CA THR A 21 -3.21 -5.73 9.22
C THR A 21 -2.03 -6.33 9.99
N LEU A 22 -1.00 -6.85 9.33
CA LEU A 22 0.18 -7.34 10.03
C LEU A 22 0.86 -6.24 10.85
N LYS A 23 1.08 -5.05 10.27
CA LYS A 23 1.74 -3.93 10.95
C LYS A 23 0.96 -3.36 12.13
N THR A 24 -0.37 -3.43 12.08
CA THR A 24 -1.24 -2.94 13.16
C THR A 24 -1.39 -3.93 14.31
N THR A 25 -1.38 -5.23 14.02
CA THR A 25 -1.74 -6.27 15.00
C THR A 25 -0.55 -7.05 15.56
N ARG A 26 0.53 -7.24 14.79
CA ARG A 26 1.66 -8.06 15.23
C ARG A 26 2.63 -7.30 16.13
N SER A 27 3.33 -8.04 16.98
CA SER A 27 4.42 -7.50 17.80
C SER A 27 5.65 -7.18 16.93
N ARG A 28 6.57 -6.38 17.48
CA ARG A 28 7.84 -6.04 16.81
C ARG A 28 8.63 -7.31 16.45
N ASP A 29 8.71 -8.26 17.37
CA ASP A 29 9.46 -9.51 17.18
C ASP A 29 8.85 -10.40 16.10
N GLN A 30 7.52 -10.37 15.93
CA GLN A 30 6.84 -11.09 14.86
C GLN A 30 7.04 -10.45 13.48
N LEU A 31 7.31 -9.14 13.42
CA LEU A 31 7.53 -8.41 12.17
C LEU A 31 8.99 -8.39 11.73
N ARG A 32 9.94 -8.49 12.69
CA ARG A 32 11.39 -8.47 12.43
C ARG A 32 11.85 -9.45 11.34
N PRO A 33 11.38 -10.73 11.26
CA PRO A 33 11.79 -11.66 10.22
C PRO A 33 11.35 -11.25 8.80
N MET A 34 10.30 -10.43 8.71
CA MET A 34 9.70 -9.99 7.44
C MET A 34 10.18 -8.60 7.02
N MET A 35 10.55 -7.77 8.00
CA MET A 35 10.80 -6.34 7.82
C MET A 35 11.94 -5.87 8.74
N ALA A 36 13.18 -5.97 8.27
CA ALA A 36 14.37 -5.62 9.06
C ALA A 36 14.39 -4.15 9.53
N TRP A 37 13.72 -3.25 8.82
CA TRP A 37 13.63 -1.82 9.17
C TRP A 37 12.79 -1.55 10.43
N VAL A 38 11.97 -2.51 10.87
CA VAL A 38 11.09 -2.37 12.03
C VAL A 38 11.89 -1.97 13.28
N ASP A 39 13.13 -2.45 13.42
CA ASP A 39 13.99 -2.13 14.56
C ASP A 39 14.43 -0.66 14.66
N ARG A 40 14.32 0.10 13.57
CA ARG A 40 14.69 1.52 13.51
C ARG A 40 13.48 2.44 13.59
N THR A 41 12.27 1.89 13.64
CA THR A 41 11.02 2.68 13.63
C THR A 41 10.28 2.56 14.96
N PRO A 42 9.78 3.68 15.53
CA PRO A 42 8.90 3.64 16.69
C PRO A 42 7.61 2.84 16.41
N LEU A 43 7.20 2.00 17.35
CA LEU A 43 6.01 1.15 17.20
C LEU A 43 4.72 1.93 16.89
N PRO A 44 4.45 3.12 17.46
CA PRO A 44 3.29 3.92 17.07
C PRO A 44 3.31 4.34 15.60
N ALA A 45 4.47 4.69 15.05
CA ALA A 45 4.61 5.06 13.64
C ALA A 45 4.36 3.86 12.72
N LEU A 46 4.84 2.67 13.11
CA LEU A 46 4.57 1.42 12.39
C LEU A 46 3.07 1.10 12.33
N ARG A 47 2.36 1.28 13.46
CA ARG A 47 0.90 1.09 13.53
C ARG A 47 0.15 2.13 12.72
N ALA A 48 0.56 3.39 12.77
CA ALA A 48 -0.03 4.44 11.95
C ALA A 48 0.11 4.12 10.45
N LEU A 49 1.30 3.68 10.03
CA LEU A 49 1.53 3.25 8.64
C LEU A 49 0.61 2.07 8.25
N GLY A 50 0.51 1.05 9.11
CA GLY A 50 -0.38 -0.08 8.86
C GLY A 50 -1.86 0.33 8.76
N ALA A 51 -2.31 1.28 9.59
CA ALA A 51 -3.66 1.81 9.51
C ALA A 51 -3.89 2.56 8.19
N VAL A 52 -2.92 3.37 7.74
CA VAL A 52 -2.98 4.04 6.44
C VAL A 52 -3.05 3.04 5.29
N GLU A 53 -2.32 1.92 5.34
CA GLU A 53 -2.39 0.87 4.32
C GLU A 53 -3.77 0.20 4.25
N VAL A 54 -4.37 -0.11 5.41
CA VAL A 54 -5.73 -0.67 5.48
C VAL A 54 -6.75 0.33 4.94
N LEU A 55 -6.65 1.60 5.33
CA LEU A 55 -7.54 2.66 4.83
C LEU A 55 -7.37 2.88 3.33
N GLY A 56 -6.14 2.84 2.81
CA GLY A 56 -5.87 2.90 1.38
C GLY A 56 -6.49 1.72 0.62
N ALA A 57 -6.39 0.51 1.16
CA ALA A 57 -7.01 -0.68 0.57
C ALA A 57 -8.54 -0.55 0.53
N ALA A 58 -9.14 -0.07 1.62
CA ALA A 58 -10.57 0.24 1.65
C ALA A 58 -10.95 1.35 0.65
N GLY A 59 -10.12 2.39 0.52
CA GLY A 59 -10.30 3.50 -0.42
C GLY A 59 -10.21 3.09 -1.89
N LEU A 60 -9.50 2.02 -2.22
CA LEU A 60 -9.51 1.43 -3.57
C LEU A 60 -10.80 0.68 -3.89
N ILE A 61 -11.56 0.21 -2.90
CA ILE A 61 -12.68 -0.71 -3.14
C ILE A 61 -14.02 -0.06 -2.85
N LEU A 62 -14.18 0.50 -1.65
CA LEU A 62 -15.49 0.98 -1.18
C LEU A 62 -16.03 2.18 -1.97
N PRO A 63 -15.25 3.24 -2.26
CA PRO A 63 -15.76 4.41 -2.97
C PRO A 63 -16.25 4.08 -4.39
N PRO A 64 -15.50 3.35 -5.25
CA PRO A 64 -16.01 2.94 -6.56
C PRO A 64 -17.17 1.95 -6.49
N LEU A 65 -17.18 1.05 -5.50
CA LEU A 65 -18.24 0.05 -5.35
C LEU A 65 -19.59 0.68 -4.95
N THR A 66 -19.53 1.68 -4.07
CA THR A 66 -20.71 2.37 -3.53
C THR A 66 -21.13 3.59 -4.34
N GLY A 67 -20.24 4.12 -5.19
CA GLY A 67 -20.44 5.36 -5.91
C GLY A 67 -20.24 6.62 -5.06
N ILE A 68 -19.89 6.50 -3.78
CA ILE A 68 -19.70 7.64 -2.87
C ILE A 68 -18.24 8.10 -2.92
N ALA A 69 -18.02 9.35 -3.31
CA ALA A 69 -16.70 9.95 -3.46
C ALA A 69 -15.67 9.08 -4.23
N PRO A 70 -15.94 8.64 -5.48
CA PRO A 70 -15.05 7.72 -6.22
C PRO A 70 -13.61 8.23 -6.41
N TRP A 71 -13.39 9.54 -6.35
CA TRP A 71 -12.06 10.15 -6.42
C TRP A 71 -11.11 9.67 -5.31
N LEU A 72 -11.64 9.16 -4.19
CA LEU A 72 -10.85 8.55 -3.12
C LEU A 72 -10.05 7.32 -3.59
N ALA A 73 -10.52 6.61 -4.62
CA ALA A 73 -9.75 5.53 -5.23
C ALA A 73 -8.47 6.04 -5.90
N THR A 74 -8.56 7.15 -6.63
CA THR A 74 -7.39 7.81 -7.23
C THR A 74 -6.43 8.29 -6.15
N ALA A 75 -6.94 8.89 -5.07
CA ALA A 75 -6.14 9.33 -3.94
C ALA A 75 -5.45 8.16 -3.23
N ALA A 76 -6.14 7.04 -3.00
CA ALA A 76 -5.58 5.84 -2.40
C ALA A 76 -4.47 5.22 -3.26
N ALA A 77 -4.70 5.09 -4.57
CA ALA A 77 -3.70 4.59 -5.51
C ALA A 77 -2.45 5.48 -5.54
N LEU A 78 -2.62 6.80 -5.52
CA LEU A 78 -1.50 7.75 -5.44
C LEU A 78 -0.76 7.64 -4.09
N GLY A 79 -1.50 7.48 -2.99
CA GLY A 79 -0.92 7.21 -1.67
C GLY A 79 -0.02 5.98 -1.66
N PHE A 80 -0.43 4.90 -2.35
CA PHE A 80 0.41 3.71 -2.49
C PHE A 80 1.66 3.93 -3.34
N VAL A 81 1.59 4.75 -4.39
CA VAL A 81 2.81 5.16 -5.13
C VAL A 81 3.81 5.85 -4.19
N LEU A 82 3.33 6.83 -3.41
CA LEU A 82 4.16 7.57 -2.46
C LEU A 82 4.73 6.68 -1.35
N LEU A 83 3.90 5.80 -0.79
CA LEU A 83 4.29 4.85 0.25
C LEU A 83 5.43 3.96 -0.25
N GLN A 84 5.31 3.42 -1.46
CA GLN A 84 6.33 2.54 -2.02
C GLN A 84 7.62 3.28 -2.39
N ALA A 85 7.53 4.54 -2.82
CA ALA A 85 8.72 5.38 -3.00
C ALA A 85 9.47 5.57 -1.67
N GLY A 86 8.75 5.83 -0.57
CA GLY A 86 9.33 5.88 0.77
C GLY A 86 9.95 4.54 1.20
N ALA A 87 9.26 3.42 0.92
CA ALA A 87 9.77 2.09 1.22
C ALA A 87 11.08 1.77 0.46
N ILE A 88 11.19 2.15 -0.82
CA ILE A 88 12.45 2.03 -1.58
C ILE A 88 13.56 2.81 -0.90
N ALA A 89 13.32 4.05 -0.48
CA ALA A 89 14.32 4.85 0.23
C ALA A 89 14.80 4.15 1.52
N VAL A 90 13.89 3.51 2.27
CA VAL A 90 14.24 2.72 3.46
C VAL A 90 15.13 1.51 3.12
N HIS A 91 14.82 0.76 2.05
CA HIS A 91 15.66 -0.37 1.63
C HIS A 91 17.06 0.10 1.22
N LEU A 92 17.14 1.13 0.38
CA LEU A 92 18.42 1.64 -0.13
C LEU A 92 19.32 2.22 0.98
N THR A 93 18.75 2.99 1.92
CA THR A 93 19.48 3.52 3.09
C THR A 93 19.88 2.41 4.07
N GLY A 94 19.15 1.30 4.08
CA GLY A 94 19.49 0.09 4.84
C GLY A 94 20.56 -0.80 4.19
N GLY A 95 21.05 -0.46 2.98
CA GLY A 95 21.96 -1.30 2.19
C GLY A 95 21.28 -2.48 1.48
N ASP A 96 19.95 -2.59 1.58
CA ASP A 96 19.16 -3.62 0.93
C ASP A 96 18.75 -3.15 -0.48
N ARG A 97 19.13 -3.92 -1.50
CA ARG A 97 18.82 -3.61 -2.91
C ARG A 97 17.62 -4.38 -3.44
N ARG A 98 16.91 -5.13 -2.59
CA ARG A 98 15.72 -5.91 -2.98
C ARG A 98 14.48 -5.01 -3.13
N ILE A 99 14.48 -4.18 -4.17
CA ILE A 99 13.40 -3.20 -4.43
C ILE A 99 12.43 -3.63 -5.55
N ALA A 100 12.58 -4.84 -6.09
CA ALA A 100 11.80 -5.31 -7.23
C ALA A 100 10.29 -5.37 -6.93
N LEU A 101 9.91 -5.86 -5.75
CA LEU A 101 8.51 -5.87 -5.31
C LEU A 101 7.97 -4.44 -5.20
N ASN A 102 8.77 -3.51 -4.65
CA ASN A 102 8.34 -2.12 -4.52
C ASN A 102 8.14 -1.45 -5.88
N ALA A 103 9.05 -1.67 -6.82
CA ALA A 103 8.93 -1.17 -8.18
C ALA A 103 7.68 -1.74 -8.87
N GLY A 104 7.43 -3.04 -8.72
CA GLY A 104 6.20 -3.68 -9.23
C GLY A 104 4.94 -3.02 -8.65
N LEU A 105 4.88 -2.85 -7.32
CA LEU A 105 3.76 -2.21 -6.64
C LEU A 105 3.57 -0.74 -7.04
N ILE A 106 4.65 0.01 -7.29
CA ILE A 106 4.58 1.38 -7.83
C ILE A 106 3.93 1.37 -9.21
N VAL A 107 4.41 0.50 -10.11
CA VAL A 107 3.87 0.41 -11.47
C VAL A 107 2.38 0.03 -11.42
N THR A 108 2.02 -0.98 -10.63
CA THR A 108 0.63 -1.40 -10.46
C THR A 108 -0.23 -0.26 -9.88
N ALA A 109 0.25 0.45 -8.86
CA ALA A 109 -0.47 1.58 -8.27
C ALA A 109 -0.60 2.76 -9.25
N ALA A 110 0.45 3.11 -10.00
CA ALA A 110 0.42 4.18 -10.99
C ALA A 110 -0.55 3.88 -12.15
N VAL A 111 -0.57 2.64 -12.64
CA VAL A 111 -1.58 2.21 -13.63
C VAL A 111 -2.99 2.29 -13.02
N THR A 112 -3.14 1.90 -11.74
CA THR A 112 -4.42 1.99 -11.02
C THR A 112 -4.89 3.43 -10.85
N VAL A 113 -3.99 4.40 -10.62
CA VAL A 113 -4.32 5.84 -10.61
C VAL A 113 -4.98 6.25 -11.93
N TRP A 114 -4.37 5.89 -13.06
CA TRP A 114 -4.92 6.23 -14.37
C TRP A 114 -6.28 5.55 -14.60
N LEU A 115 -6.40 4.27 -14.27
CA LEU A 115 -7.67 3.54 -14.39
C LEU A 115 -8.77 4.12 -13.50
N ALA A 116 -8.45 4.55 -12.28
CA ALA A 116 -9.39 5.13 -11.33
C ALA A 116 -10.01 6.44 -11.81
N THR A 117 -9.28 7.24 -12.60
CA THR A 117 -9.81 8.49 -13.20
C THR A 117 -10.82 8.25 -14.33
N ARG A 118 -11.05 6.99 -14.72
CA ARG A 118 -11.95 6.60 -15.80
C ARG A 118 -13.03 5.62 -15.34
N LEU A 119 -13.32 5.60 -14.05
CA LEU A 119 -14.41 4.85 -13.42
C LEU A 119 -15.74 5.60 -13.49
#